data_AF-A0A0B8NWR0-F1
#
_entry.id   AF-A0A0B8NWR0-F1
#
_cell.length_a   1.000
_cell.length_b   1.000
_cell.length_c   1.000
_cell.angle_alpha   90.00
_cell.angle_beta   90.00
_cell.angle_gamma   90.00
#
_symmetry.space_group_name_H-M   'P 1'
#
loop_
_entity.id
_entity.type
_entity.pdbx_description
1 polymer ?
#
loop_
_entity_poly.entity_id
_entity_poly.type
_entity_poly.pdbx_seq_one_letter_code
_entity_poly.pdbx_strand_id
1 'polypeptide(L)'
;MRTLTLLLALAPFTLFAQTWSHSGQPAQLVQLFTSEGCSSCPPADRYLSKFKGHSGLWEEVIPTAYHVDYWDYIGWKDRFANPAFSQKQRLYRSYGVLGSVYTPGFVVDGQEWKGFFYRSQRKLPLSSAPDAKTLTLVNQNMDYRLRFSDNSEYVATIVWLALDETTEVKRGENRGRTLSTILWC
;
A
#
# COMPACT_ATOMS: atom_id res chain seq x y z
N MET A 1 43.01 -47.42 25.80
CA MET A 1 42.77 -46.08 25.23
C MET A 1 41.59 -46.19 24.28
N ARG A 2 40.42 -45.63 24.61
CA ARG A 2 39.22 -45.68 23.76
C ARG A 2 39.18 -44.41 22.91
N THR A 3 39.43 -44.54 21.61
CA THR A 3 39.29 -43.45 20.64
C THR A 3 37.80 -43.24 20.35
N LEU A 4 37.30 -42.04 20.68
CA LEU A 4 35.93 -41.61 20.39
C LEU A 4 35.92 -40.92 19.02
N THR A 5 35.35 -41.56 18.01
CA THR A 5 35.24 -40.99 16.66
C THR A 5 33.98 -40.13 16.59
N LEU A 6 34.14 -38.80 16.54
CA LEU A 6 33.04 -37.86 16.38
C LEU A 6 32.65 -37.80 14.89
N LEU A 7 31.48 -38.34 14.53
CA LEU A 7 30.94 -38.23 13.18
C LEU A 7 30.33 -36.83 13.00
N LEU A 8 31.05 -35.94 12.32
CA LEU A 8 30.55 -34.61 11.97
C LEU A 8 29.60 -34.75 10.75
N ALA A 9 28.30 -34.75 11.00
CA ALA A 9 27.31 -34.77 9.93
C ALA A 9 27.23 -33.38 9.26
N LEU A 10 27.78 -33.25 8.04
CA LEU A 10 27.52 -32.10 7.18
C LEU A 10 26.06 -32.18 6.70
N ALA A 11 25.17 -31.41 7.31
CA ALA A 11 23.83 -31.20 6.75
C ALA A 11 23.95 -30.33 5.48
N PRO A 12 23.40 -30.76 4.33
CA PRO A 12 23.41 -29.94 3.12
C PRO A 12 22.56 -28.68 3.36
N PHE A 13 23.17 -27.50 3.18
CA PHE A 13 22.43 -26.25 3.11
C PHE A 13 21.62 -26.23 1.80
N THR A 14 20.36 -26.63 1.86
CA THR A 14 19.42 -26.45 0.75
C THR A 14 19.10 -24.96 0.64
N LEU A 15 19.53 -24.35 -0.46
CA LEU A 15 19.10 -23.02 -0.87
C LEU A 15 17.60 -23.07 -1.21
N PHE A 16 16.74 -22.73 -0.26
CA PHE A 16 15.31 -22.66 -0.48
C PHE A 16 14.96 -21.41 -1.28
N ALA A 17 14.42 -21.60 -2.48
CA ALA A 17 13.77 -20.53 -3.21
C ALA A 17 12.42 -20.23 -2.54
N GLN A 18 12.20 -18.98 -2.12
CA GLN A 18 10.88 -18.56 -1.65
C GLN A 18 10.00 -18.33 -2.87
N THR A 19 8.80 -18.92 -2.88
CA THR A 19 7.84 -18.81 -3.99
C THR A 19 6.53 -18.31 -3.46
N TRP A 20 6.00 -17.26 -4.07
CA TRP A 20 4.65 -16.76 -3.85
C TRP A 20 3.88 -16.86 -5.15
N SER A 21 2.60 -17.22 -5.07
CA SER A 21 1.73 -17.27 -6.24
C SER A 21 0.37 -16.66 -5.91
N HIS A 22 -0.18 -15.90 -6.83
CA HIS A 22 -1.55 -15.41 -6.77
C HIS A 22 -2.31 -15.87 -8.02
N SER A 23 -3.56 -16.28 -7.84
CA SER A 23 -4.49 -16.67 -8.90
C SER A 23 -5.92 -16.36 -8.48
N GLY A 24 -6.80 -16.07 -9.44
CA GLY A 24 -8.19 -15.70 -9.17
C GLY A 24 -8.36 -14.18 -9.06
N GLN A 25 -9.34 -13.72 -8.30
CA GLN A 25 -9.59 -12.29 -8.18
C GLN A 25 -8.42 -11.55 -7.52
N PRO A 26 -7.88 -10.50 -8.17
CA PRO A 26 -6.81 -9.70 -7.59
C PRO A 26 -7.28 -8.94 -6.35
N ALA A 27 -6.35 -8.69 -5.44
CA ALA A 27 -6.59 -7.85 -4.27
C ALA A 27 -7.12 -6.47 -4.68
N GLN A 28 -8.16 -6.00 -3.99
CA GLN A 28 -8.71 -4.67 -4.20
C GLN A 28 -7.70 -3.60 -3.76
N LEU A 29 -7.37 -2.69 -4.66
CA LEU A 29 -6.43 -1.62 -4.38
C LEU A 29 -7.19 -0.42 -3.78
N VAL A 30 -6.90 -0.10 -2.52
CA VAL A 30 -7.47 1.04 -1.81
C VAL A 30 -6.41 2.12 -1.69
N GLN A 31 -6.62 3.24 -2.38
CA GLN A 31 -5.70 4.37 -2.43
C GLN A 31 -6.31 5.55 -1.69
N LEU A 32 -5.66 5.99 -0.61
CA LEU A 32 -5.99 7.20 0.12
C LEU A 32 -5.02 8.32 -0.27
N PHE A 33 -5.54 9.44 -0.74
CA PHE A 33 -4.81 10.70 -0.86
C PHE A 33 -5.02 11.52 0.42
N THR A 34 -3.93 11.80 1.13
CA THR A 34 -3.94 12.37 2.50
C THR A 34 -2.83 13.40 2.68
N SER A 35 -2.79 14.08 3.81
CA SER A 35 -1.66 14.92 4.23
C SER A 35 -1.72 15.14 5.74
N GLU A 36 -0.56 15.17 6.39
CA GLU A 36 -0.43 15.57 7.79
C GLU A 36 -0.87 17.02 8.02
N GLY A 37 -0.81 17.87 6.99
CA GLY A 37 -1.27 19.26 7.06
C GLY A 37 -2.80 19.41 7.06
N CYS A 38 -3.52 18.40 6.60
CA CYS A 38 -4.98 18.40 6.46
C CYS A 38 -5.67 17.95 7.75
N SER A 39 -6.44 18.82 8.41
CA SER A 39 -7.11 18.47 9.69
C SER A 39 -8.21 17.40 9.58
N SER A 40 -8.82 17.24 8.41
CA SER A 40 -9.85 16.23 8.13
C SER A 40 -9.28 14.85 7.79
N CYS A 41 -7.96 14.74 7.60
CA CYS A 41 -7.28 13.55 7.14
C CYS A 41 -7.01 12.47 8.22
N PRO A 42 -6.67 12.81 9.49
CA PRO A 42 -6.39 11.80 10.51
C PRO A 42 -7.46 10.71 10.71
N PRO A 43 -8.78 11.00 10.64
CA PRO A 43 -9.80 9.96 10.64
C PRO A 43 -9.72 8.98 9.46
N ALA A 44 -9.29 9.44 8.28
CA ALA A 44 -9.11 8.61 7.09
C ALA A 44 -7.85 7.75 7.20
N ASP A 45 -6.74 8.30 7.69
CA ASP A 45 -5.50 7.54 7.96
C ASP A 45 -5.76 6.43 8.99
N ARG A 46 -6.54 6.74 10.04
CA ARG A 46 -6.98 5.73 11.02
C ARG A 46 -7.91 4.69 10.42
N TYR A 47 -8.78 5.05 9.49
CA TYR A 47 -9.63 4.09 8.79
C TYR A 47 -8.79 3.12 7.96
N LEU A 48 -7.88 3.65 7.15
CA LEU A 48 -6.97 2.86 6.33
C LEU A 48 -6.07 1.97 7.20
N SER A 49 -5.62 2.48 8.34
CA SER A 49 -4.78 1.73 9.30
C SER A 49 -5.43 0.48 9.87
N LYS A 50 -6.77 0.35 9.82
CA LYS A 50 -7.48 -0.85 10.28
C LYS A 50 -7.20 -2.07 9.40
N PHE A 51 -6.85 -1.86 8.14
CA PHE A 51 -6.55 -2.97 7.23
C PHE A 51 -5.30 -3.76 7.64
N LYS A 52 -4.41 -3.20 8.46
CA LYS A 52 -3.27 -3.94 9.05
C LYS A 52 -3.70 -5.18 9.83
N GLY A 53 -4.88 -5.15 10.45
CA GLY A 53 -5.44 -6.30 11.17
C GLY A 53 -6.42 -7.14 10.35
N HIS A 54 -6.57 -6.87 9.05
CA HIS A 54 -7.49 -7.60 8.18
C HIS A 54 -6.87 -8.94 7.76
N SER A 55 -7.62 -10.04 7.84
CA SER A 55 -7.11 -11.38 7.49
C SER A 55 -6.71 -11.50 6.03
N GLY A 56 -7.43 -10.80 5.13
CA GLY A 56 -7.12 -10.72 3.70
C GLY A 56 -6.14 -9.60 3.31
N LEU A 57 -5.35 -9.06 4.24
CA LEU A 57 -4.34 -8.05 3.89
C LEU A 57 -3.33 -8.64 2.89
N TRP A 58 -3.02 -7.89 1.83
CA TRP A 58 -2.16 -8.27 0.68
C TRP A 58 -2.75 -9.30 -0.28
N GLU A 59 -3.73 -10.10 0.13
CA GLU A 59 -4.37 -11.12 -0.72
C GLU A 59 -5.72 -10.65 -1.29
N GLU A 60 -6.55 -10.02 -0.46
CA GLU A 60 -7.88 -9.51 -0.83
C GLU A 60 -7.90 -7.98 -0.92
N VAL A 61 -7.04 -7.30 -0.17
CA VAL A 61 -6.98 -5.84 -0.12
C VAL A 61 -5.57 -5.30 0.06
N ILE A 62 -5.23 -4.27 -0.71
CA ILE A 62 -3.96 -3.55 -0.64
C ILE A 62 -4.25 -2.10 -0.25
N PRO A 63 -4.13 -1.74 1.04
CA PRO A 63 -4.28 -0.36 1.51
C PRO A 63 -3.01 0.46 1.25
N THR A 64 -3.15 1.63 0.64
CA THR A 64 -2.03 2.52 0.31
C THR A 64 -2.40 3.96 0.62
N ALA A 65 -1.46 4.74 1.16
CA ALA A 65 -1.63 6.18 1.34
C ALA A 65 -0.59 6.97 0.53
N TYR A 66 -1.08 8.02 -0.11
CA TYR A 66 -0.36 8.94 -0.96
C TYR A 66 -0.43 10.32 -0.32
N HIS A 67 0.66 10.72 0.32
CA HIS A 67 0.75 12.03 0.97
C HIS A 67 0.97 13.12 -0.08
N VAL A 68 0.02 14.04 -0.20
CA VAL A 68 0.06 15.12 -1.20
C VAL A 68 0.75 16.35 -0.63
N ASP A 69 1.48 17.05 -1.48
CA ASP A 69 2.30 18.22 -1.11
C ASP A 69 1.53 19.55 -1.08
N TYR A 70 0.33 19.61 -1.67
CA TYR A 70 -0.40 20.87 -1.82
C TYR A 70 -0.99 21.42 -0.53
N TRP A 71 -0.75 20.77 0.62
CA TRP A 71 -1.04 21.29 1.96
C TRP A 71 0.17 21.95 2.63
N ASP A 72 1.39 21.76 2.13
CA ASP A 72 2.61 22.24 2.78
C ASP A 72 2.65 23.77 2.94
N TYR A 73 1.88 24.49 2.13
CA TYR A 73 1.75 25.96 2.17
C TYR A 73 1.29 26.49 3.54
N ILE A 74 0.65 25.67 4.38
CA ILE A 74 0.18 26.05 5.71
C ILE A 74 1.31 26.11 6.77
N GLY A 75 2.55 25.87 6.37
CA GLY A 75 3.74 25.97 7.23
C GLY A 75 4.11 24.68 7.98
N TRP A 76 3.42 23.57 7.69
CA TRP A 76 3.85 22.22 8.07
C TRP A 76 4.20 21.45 6.80
N LYS A 77 5.48 21.06 6.66
CA LYS A 77 5.94 20.24 5.56
C LYS A 77 5.79 18.78 5.95
N ASP A 78 4.85 18.09 5.33
CA ASP A 78 4.64 16.66 5.53
C ASP A 78 5.85 15.89 4.97
N ARG A 79 6.54 15.12 5.82
CA ARG A 79 7.78 14.44 5.43
C ARG A 79 7.55 13.31 4.42
N PHE A 80 6.32 12.84 4.30
CA PHE A 80 5.92 11.79 3.38
C PHE A 80 5.32 12.35 2.10
N ALA A 81 5.06 13.66 2.05
CA ALA A 81 4.49 14.28 0.87
C ALA A 81 5.46 14.21 -0.32
N ASN A 82 4.90 13.87 -1.48
CA ASN A 82 5.64 13.80 -2.73
C ASN A 82 4.84 14.51 -3.85
N PRO A 83 5.45 15.44 -4.61
CA PRO A 83 4.79 16.09 -5.75
C PRO A 83 4.24 15.09 -6.78
N ALA A 84 4.85 13.90 -6.92
CA ALA A 84 4.36 12.84 -7.78
C ALA A 84 2.99 12.31 -7.34
N PHE A 85 2.69 12.32 -6.04
CA PHE A 85 1.40 11.88 -5.48
C PHE A 85 0.31 12.92 -5.75
N SER A 86 0.62 14.20 -5.58
CA SER A 86 -0.26 15.29 -6.02
C SER A 86 -0.52 15.24 -7.52
N GLN A 87 0.51 14.98 -8.32
CA GLN A 87 0.37 14.81 -9.76
C GLN A 87 -0.50 13.61 -10.11
N LYS A 88 -0.32 12.46 -9.44
CA LYS A 88 -1.16 11.27 -9.61
C LYS A 88 -2.64 11.59 -9.36
N GLN A 89 -2.94 12.33 -8.30
CA GLN A 89 -4.33 12.74 -8.02
C GLN A 89 -4.90 13.69 -9.09
N ARG A 90 -4.09 14.65 -9.56
CA ARG A 90 -4.47 15.55 -10.67
C ARG A 90 -4.73 14.77 -11.96
N LEU A 91 -3.94 13.73 -12.24
CA LEU A 91 -4.13 12.83 -13.38
C LEU A 91 -5.41 12.01 -13.24
N TYR A 92 -5.71 11.48 -12.05
CA TYR A 92 -7.00 10.82 -11.80
C TYR A 92 -8.18 11.75 -12.08
N ARG A 93 -8.08 13.03 -11.66
CA ARG A 93 -9.09 14.03 -12.03
C ARG A 93 -9.13 14.28 -13.54
N SER A 94 -8.00 14.38 -14.24
CA SER A 94 -8.01 14.62 -15.70
C SER A 94 -8.55 13.45 -16.50
N TYR A 95 -8.37 12.22 -16.01
CA TYR A 95 -8.91 11.00 -16.64
C TYR A 95 -10.35 10.68 -16.23
N GLY A 96 -11.00 11.55 -15.44
CA GLY A 96 -12.39 11.35 -15.01
C GLY A 96 -12.58 10.30 -13.91
N VAL A 97 -11.50 9.82 -13.28
CA VAL A 97 -11.57 8.92 -12.12
C VAL A 97 -12.11 9.66 -10.90
N LEU A 98 -11.66 10.91 -10.69
CA LEU A 98 -12.08 11.77 -9.57
C LEU A 98 -12.88 12.97 -10.07
N GLY A 99 -13.91 13.37 -9.33
CA GLY A 99 -14.67 14.60 -9.63
C GLY A 99 -13.88 15.88 -9.32
N SER A 100 -12.93 15.82 -8.37
CA SER A 100 -12.06 16.94 -8.00
C SER A 100 -10.78 16.45 -7.30
N VAL A 101 -9.80 17.34 -7.12
CA VAL A 101 -8.61 17.08 -6.29
C VAL A 101 -8.90 17.56 -4.87
N TYR A 102 -8.92 16.64 -3.91
CA TYR A 102 -9.25 16.94 -2.51
C TYR A 102 -8.71 15.90 -1.54
N THR A 103 -8.61 16.24 -0.27
CA THR A 103 -8.24 15.30 0.81
C THR A 103 -9.22 15.37 1.99
N PRO A 104 -9.45 14.24 2.70
CA PRO A 104 -9.02 12.90 2.33
C PRO A 104 -9.75 12.42 1.06
N GLY A 105 -9.03 11.89 0.08
CA GLY A 105 -9.61 11.39 -1.18
C GLY A 105 -9.39 9.89 -1.30
N PHE A 106 -10.41 9.11 -1.65
CA PHE A 106 -10.27 7.66 -1.84
C PHE A 106 -10.51 7.25 -3.29
N VAL A 107 -9.66 6.36 -3.78
CA VAL A 107 -9.84 5.63 -5.03
C VAL A 107 -9.75 4.13 -4.74
N VAL A 108 -10.80 3.40 -5.08
CA VAL A 108 -10.88 1.94 -4.90
C VAL A 108 -11.01 1.31 -6.28
N ASP A 109 -10.09 0.41 -6.65
CA ASP A 109 -10.02 -0.23 -7.97
C ASP A 109 -10.18 0.75 -9.14
N GLY A 110 -9.49 1.90 -9.04
CA GLY A 110 -9.48 2.92 -10.09
C GLY A 110 -10.75 3.77 -10.16
N GLN A 111 -11.65 3.70 -9.17
CA GLN A 111 -12.87 4.50 -9.11
C GLN A 111 -12.94 5.37 -7.85
N GLU A 112 -13.46 6.59 -7.97
CA GLU A 112 -13.72 7.45 -6.80
C GLU A 112 -14.67 6.77 -5.82
N TRP A 113 -14.26 6.69 -4.55
CA TRP A 113 -15.10 6.14 -3.49
C TRP A 113 -15.38 7.18 -2.41
N LYS A 114 -16.65 7.58 -2.28
CA LYS A 114 -17.08 8.57 -1.27
C LYS A 114 -17.69 7.95 -0.02
N GLY A 115 -17.78 6.60 0.05
CA GLY A 115 -18.42 5.89 1.16
C GLY A 115 -17.79 6.19 2.53
N PHE A 116 -16.50 6.57 2.58
CA PHE A 116 -15.84 7.02 3.81
C PHE A 116 -16.60 8.14 4.55
N PHE A 117 -17.16 9.09 3.79
CA PHE A 117 -17.86 10.27 4.31
C PHE A 117 -19.26 9.96 4.85
N TYR A 118 -19.85 8.85 4.44
CA TYR A 118 -21.19 8.44 4.86
C TYR A 118 -21.06 7.27 5.85
N ARG A 119 -21.39 7.49 7.13
CA ARG A 119 -21.21 6.47 8.19
C ARG A 119 -21.78 5.09 7.84
N SER A 120 -22.93 5.04 7.16
CA SER A 120 -23.59 3.81 6.72
C SER A 120 -22.91 3.10 5.54
N GLN A 121 -21.98 3.75 4.83
CA GLN A 121 -21.35 3.26 3.60
C GLN A 121 -19.83 3.11 3.72
N ARG A 122 -19.28 3.06 4.94
CA ARG A 122 -17.82 2.91 5.17
C ARG A 122 -17.25 1.53 4.82
N LYS A 123 -18.10 0.59 4.39
CA LYS A 123 -17.65 -0.68 3.82
C LYS A 123 -17.15 -0.42 2.41
N LEU A 124 -16.02 -1.02 2.04
CA LEU A 124 -15.52 -0.97 0.68
C LEU A 124 -16.56 -1.54 -0.31
N PRO A 125 -16.63 -1.01 -1.54
CA PRO A 125 -17.44 -1.61 -2.58
C PRO A 125 -16.93 -3.03 -2.89
N LEU A 126 -17.82 -3.92 -3.33
CA LEU A 126 -17.42 -5.23 -3.79
C LEU A 126 -16.49 -5.08 -5.01
N SER A 127 -15.40 -5.85 -5.03
CA SER A 127 -14.54 -5.92 -6.21
C SER A 127 -15.31 -6.57 -7.36
N SER A 128 -15.25 -5.94 -8.53
CA SER A 128 -15.76 -6.49 -9.79
C SER A 128 -14.63 -6.84 -10.75
N ALA A 129 -13.39 -6.93 -10.25
CA ALA A 129 -12.25 -7.30 -11.08
C ALA A 129 -12.41 -8.74 -11.59
N PRO A 130 -12.17 -9.00 -12.88
CA PRO A 130 -12.12 -10.37 -13.38
C PRO A 130 -10.94 -11.12 -12.78
N ASP A 131 -11.01 -12.44 -12.78
CA ASP A 131 -9.90 -13.28 -12.33
C ASP A 131 -8.63 -12.98 -13.14
N ALA A 132 -7.55 -12.71 -12.43
CA ALA A 132 -6.24 -12.51 -12.98
C ALA A 132 -5.58 -13.86 -13.33
N LYS A 133 -4.68 -13.82 -14.32
CA LYS A 133 -3.77 -14.95 -14.61
C LYS A 133 -2.85 -15.19 -13.43
N THR A 134 -2.38 -16.42 -13.29
CA THR A 134 -1.51 -16.78 -12.18
C THR A 134 -0.20 -16.01 -12.29
N LEU A 135 0.13 -15.23 -11.27
CA LEU A 135 1.41 -14.54 -11.11
C LEU A 135 2.22 -15.26 -10.04
N THR A 136 3.45 -15.66 -10.38
CA THR A 136 4.40 -16.28 -9.46
C THR A 136 5.62 -15.38 -9.28
N LEU A 137 5.98 -15.09 -8.04
CA LEU A 137 7.23 -14.46 -7.65
C LEU A 137 8.15 -15.51 -7.04
N VAL A 138 9.34 -15.68 -7.61
CA VAL A 138 10.39 -16.55 -7.06
C VAL A 138 11.55 -15.68 -6.59
N ASN A 139 11.92 -15.80 -5.32
CA ASN A 139 13.12 -15.19 -4.75
C ASN A 139 14.19 -16.27 -4.52
N GLN A 140 15.35 -16.09 -5.14
CA GLN A 140 16.54 -16.91 -4.94
C GLN A 140 17.72 -15.99 -4.62
N ASN A 141 18.09 -15.88 -3.34
CA ASN A 141 19.22 -15.04 -2.90
C ASN A 141 19.11 -13.57 -3.35
N MET A 142 17.93 -12.97 -3.21
CA MET A 142 17.60 -11.60 -3.65
C MET A 142 17.55 -11.40 -5.18
N ASP A 143 17.62 -12.48 -5.96
CA ASP A 143 17.19 -12.49 -7.35
C ASP A 143 15.69 -12.78 -7.41
N TYR A 144 14.91 -11.76 -7.80
CA TYR A 144 13.45 -11.81 -7.88
C TYR A 144 13.01 -12.01 -9.33
N ARG A 145 12.33 -13.13 -9.59
CA ARG A 145 11.77 -13.44 -10.91
C ARG A 145 10.26 -13.51 -10.85
N LEU A 146 9.61 -12.67 -11.66
CA LEU A 146 8.17 -12.71 -11.90
C LEU A 146 7.87 -13.62 -13.09
N ARG A 147 6.83 -14.46 -12.96
CA ARG A 147 6.34 -15.33 -14.01
C ARG A 147 4.82 -15.28 -14.05
N PHE A 148 4.25 -14.92 -15.20
CA PHE A 148 2.84 -15.10 -15.48
C PHE A 148 2.58 -16.48 -16.08
N SER A 149 1.34 -16.99 -15.96
CA SER A 149 0.98 -18.29 -16.53
C SER A 149 0.82 -18.30 -18.05
N ASP A 150 0.87 -17.14 -18.70
CA ASP A 150 0.88 -16.97 -20.14
C ASP A 150 2.10 -16.14 -20.60
N ASN A 151 2.27 -16.03 -21.93
CA ASN A 151 3.37 -15.31 -22.57
C ASN A 151 2.90 -13.96 -23.15
N SER A 152 2.18 -13.18 -22.35
CA SER A 152 1.72 -11.83 -22.72
C SER A 152 2.70 -10.75 -22.25
N GLU A 153 2.58 -9.53 -22.80
CA GLU A 153 3.36 -8.38 -22.33
C GLU A 153 2.67 -7.71 -21.14
N TYR A 154 3.42 -7.51 -20.05
CA TYR A 154 2.91 -6.96 -18.80
C TYR A 154 3.78 -5.81 -18.31
N VAL A 155 3.15 -4.82 -17.69
CA VAL A 155 3.84 -3.78 -16.92
C VAL A 155 3.89 -4.21 -15.46
N ALA A 156 5.08 -4.56 -14.98
CA ALA A 156 5.31 -4.83 -13.57
C ALA A 156 5.63 -3.52 -12.84
N THR A 157 4.91 -3.24 -11.76
CA THR A 157 5.19 -2.11 -10.85
C THR A 157 5.57 -2.67 -9.49
N ILE A 158 6.79 -2.36 -9.03
CA ILE A 158 7.30 -2.75 -7.72
C ILE A 158 7.21 -1.55 -6.78
N VAL A 159 6.67 -1.79 -5.59
CA VAL A 159 6.33 -0.74 -4.64
C VAL A 159 6.84 -1.08 -3.26
N TRP A 160 7.42 -0.08 -2.60
CA TRP A 160 7.93 -0.20 -1.25
C TRP A 160 6.90 0.36 -0.28
N LEU A 161 6.62 -0.38 0.79
CA LEU A 161 5.64 -0.01 1.79
C LEU A 161 6.35 0.23 3.11
N ALA A 162 6.13 1.39 3.72
CA ALA A 162 6.51 1.65 5.09
C ALA A 162 5.26 1.61 5.96
N LEU A 163 5.29 0.80 7.02
CA LEU A 163 4.17 0.62 7.94
C LEU A 163 4.51 1.26 9.29
N ASP A 164 3.48 1.71 10.00
CA ASP A 164 3.58 2.19 11.39
C ASP A 164 4.45 3.43 11.60
N GLU A 165 4.57 4.24 10.55
CA GLU A 165 5.27 5.51 10.62
C GLU A 165 4.51 6.51 11.49
N THR A 166 5.26 7.24 12.33
CA THR A 166 4.70 8.25 13.24
C THR A 166 5.42 9.57 13.12
N THR A 167 4.65 10.65 13.26
CA THR A 167 5.15 12.03 13.20
C THR A 167 4.47 12.88 14.26
N GLU A 168 5.26 13.68 14.98
CA GLU A 168 4.74 14.73 15.85
C GLU A 168 4.63 16.04 15.05
N VAL A 169 3.40 16.48 14.79
CA VAL A 169 3.12 17.65 13.96
C VAL A 169 3.36 18.94 14.74
N LYS A 170 4.29 19.80 14.28
CA LYS A 170 4.71 21.01 15.00
C LYS A 170 4.02 22.31 14.53
N ARG A 171 3.37 22.32 13.37
CA ARG A 171 2.72 23.50 12.77
C ARG A 171 1.45 23.12 12.01
N GLY A 172 0.72 24.11 11.51
CA GLY A 172 -0.51 23.89 10.73
C GLY A 172 -1.69 23.41 11.58
N GLU A 173 -2.72 22.90 10.91
CA GLU A 173 -4.01 22.57 11.53
C GLU A 173 -3.93 21.41 12.53
N ASN A 174 -2.95 20.51 12.36
CA ASN A 174 -2.74 19.36 13.23
C ASN A 174 -1.66 19.58 14.31
N ARG A 175 -1.25 20.84 14.57
CA ARG A 175 -0.21 21.15 15.58
C ARG A 175 -0.47 20.48 16.93
N GLY A 176 0.56 19.83 17.46
CA GLY A 176 0.55 19.16 18.77
C GLY A 176 -0.03 17.75 18.74
N ARG A 177 -0.39 17.22 17.57
CA ARG A 177 -0.85 15.83 17.41
C ARG A 177 0.31 14.93 16.98
N THR A 178 0.27 13.69 17.45
CA THR A 178 1.05 12.58 16.88
C THR A 178 0.17 11.84 15.89
N LEU A 179 0.56 11.84 14.62
CA LEU A 179 -0.14 11.13 13.55
C LEU A 179 0.58 9.82 13.26
N SER A 180 -0.20 8.79 12.92
CA SER A 180 0.30 7.49 12.48
C SER A 180 -0.33 7.15 11.14
N THR A 181 0.47 6.64 10.22
CA THR A 181 0.06 6.39 8.83
C THR A 181 0.65 5.08 8.30
N ILE A 182 0.05 4.60 7.20
CA ILE A 182 0.61 3.56 6.33
C ILE A 182 1.08 4.28 5.09
N LEU A 183 2.28 3.99 4.61
CA LEU A 183 2.85 4.72 3.49
C LEU A 183 3.10 3.84 2.28
N TRP A 184 2.89 4.47 1.14
CA TRP A 184 3.48 4.06 -0.12
C TRP A 184 4.71 4.94 -0.36
N CYS A 185 5.89 4.35 -0.50
CA CYS A 185 7.13 5.05 -0.80
C CYS A 185 7.39 5.08 -2.31
#